data_AF-A0A8T5BMJ2-F1
#
_entry.id   AF-A0A8T5BMJ2-F1
#
_cell.length_a   1.000
_cell.length_b   1.000
_cell.length_c   1.000
_cell.angle_alpha   90.00
_cell.angle_beta   90.00
_cell.angle_gamma   90.00
#
_symmetry.space_group_name_H-M   'P 1'
#
loop_
_entity.id
_entity.type
_entity.pdbx_description
1 polymer ?
#
loop_
_entity_poly.entity_id
_entity_poly.type
_entity_poly.pdbx_seq_one_letter_code
_entity_poly.pdbx_strand_id
1 'polypeptide(L)'
;MSSKSFKKFLESEAKKSPFRIEGYINEAEVLKDAERLACSLTEEDYEAIKEHWRTKRLLSFASILRKYGIDFKGITYMERLMNELSKIMNEQKSQ
;
A
#
# COMPACT_ATOMS: atom_id res chain seq x y z
N MET A 1 15.86 -4.30 -10.78
CA MET A 1 15.02 -3.69 -11.85
C MET A 1 15.54 -2.29 -12.14
N SER A 2 15.51 -1.83 -13.39
CA SER A 2 15.92 -0.46 -13.74
C SER A 2 14.75 0.53 -13.59
N SER A 3 15.06 1.79 -13.29
CA SER A 3 14.08 2.89 -13.15
C SER A 3 13.17 3.05 -14.39
N LYS A 4 13.67 2.74 -15.59
CA LYS A 4 12.94 2.81 -16.86
C LYS A 4 11.86 1.74 -16.98
N SER A 5 12.11 0.53 -16.48
CA SER A 5 11.14 -0.56 -16.47
C SER A 5 10.02 -0.31 -15.44
N PHE A 6 10.37 0.34 -14.33
CA PHE A 6 9.41 0.77 -13.30
C PHE A 6 8.42 1.81 -13.84
N LYS A 7 8.91 2.81 -14.58
CA LYS A 7 8.06 3.82 -15.22
C LYS A 7 7.08 3.19 -16.21
N LYS A 8 7.54 2.24 -17.03
CA LYS A 8 6.68 1.50 -17.98
C LYS A 8 5.62 0.65 -17.28
N PHE A 9 5.93 0.06 -16.13
CA PHE A 9 4.96 -0.68 -15.33
C PHE A 9 3.86 0.25 -14.81
N LEU A 10 4.22 1.38 -14.21
CA LEU A 10 3.25 2.37 -13.74
C LEU A 10 2.38 2.92 -14.88
N GLU A 11 2.99 3.23 -16.03
CA GLU A 11 2.27 3.65 -17.24
C GLU A 11 1.32 2.56 -17.75
N SER A 12 1.71 1.28 -17.65
CA SER A 12 0.86 0.17 -18.08
C SER A 12 -0.31 -0.07 -17.13
N GLU A 13 -0.11 0.04 -15.82
CA GLU A 13 -1.19 -0.12 -14.83
C GLU A 13 -2.14 1.08 -14.88
N ALA A 14 -1.63 2.30 -15.06
CA ALA A 14 -2.43 3.50 -15.30
C ALA A 14 -3.24 3.41 -16.60
N LYS A 15 -2.71 2.76 -17.66
CA LYS A 15 -3.45 2.51 -18.90
C LYS A 15 -4.54 1.45 -18.77
N LYS A 16 -4.38 0.47 -17.88
CA LYS A 16 -5.38 -0.58 -17.65
C LYS A 16 -6.55 -0.11 -16.78
N SER A 17 -6.32 0.88 -15.91
CA SER A 17 -7.36 1.53 -15.13
C SER A 17 -7.17 3.06 -15.17
N PRO A 18 -7.77 3.75 -16.15
CA PRO A 18 -7.54 5.18 -16.39
C PRO A 18 -8.08 6.11 -15.28
N PHE A 19 -8.68 5.58 -14.21
CA PHE A 19 -9.21 6.38 -13.12
C PHE A 19 -8.28 6.33 -11.90
N ARG A 20 -7.43 7.35 -11.78
CA ARG A 20 -6.95 8.02 -10.53
C ARG A 20 -5.67 8.79 -10.83
N ILE A 21 -5.74 9.75 -11.75
CA ILE A 21 -4.80 10.88 -11.76
C ILE A 21 -5.62 12.11 -11.38
N GLU A 22 -5.11 12.84 -10.38
CA GLU A 22 -5.61 14.06 -9.73
C GLU A 22 -6.59 13.94 -8.54
N GLY A 23 -6.01 14.05 -7.33
CA GLY A 23 -6.53 14.95 -6.30
C GLY A 23 -7.36 14.35 -5.17
N TYR A 24 -8.14 13.30 -5.40
CA TYR A 24 -9.05 12.78 -4.38
C TYR A 24 -8.64 11.40 -3.84
N ILE A 25 -7.83 11.40 -2.79
CA ILE A 25 -7.67 10.22 -1.94
C ILE A 25 -8.80 10.28 -0.92
N ASN A 26 -9.70 9.30 -0.96
CA ASN A 26 -10.70 9.15 0.08
C ASN A 26 -10.02 8.69 1.37
N GLU A 27 -9.78 9.64 2.29
CA GLU A 27 -9.09 9.38 3.56
C GLU A 27 -9.82 8.36 4.42
N ALA A 28 -11.15 8.36 4.42
CA ALA A 28 -11.93 7.38 5.15
C ALA A 28 -11.76 5.96 4.58
N GLU A 29 -11.61 5.84 3.26
CA GLU A 29 -11.30 4.55 2.61
C GLU A 29 -9.89 4.06 2.98
N VAL A 30 -8.90 4.97 2.99
CA VAL A 30 -7.53 4.64 3.42
C VAL A 30 -7.52 4.18 4.88
N LEU A 31 -8.19 4.92 5.77
CA LEU A 31 -8.21 4.61 7.20
C LEU A 31 -8.87 3.25 7.45
N LYS A 32 -10.01 2.99 6.81
CA LYS A 32 -10.72 1.71 6.92
C LYS A 32 -9.87 0.53 6.43
N ASP A 33 -9.16 0.72 5.32
CA ASP A 33 -8.25 -0.30 4.79
C ASP A 33 -7.02 -0.49 5.71
N ALA A 34 -6.50 0.59 6.32
CA ALA A 34 -5.42 0.52 7.31
C ALA A 34 -5.83 -0.19 8.61
N GLU A 35 -7.00 0.11 9.16
CA GLU A 35 -7.57 -0.55 10.34
C GLU A 35 -7.79 -2.04 10.06
N ARG A 36 -8.36 -2.37 8.90
CA ARG A 36 -8.56 -3.76 8.49
C ARG A 36 -7.24 -4.52 8.39
N LEU A 37 -6.20 -3.89 7.83
CA LEU A 37 -4.86 -4.45 7.80
C LEU A 37 -4.31 -4.65 9.21
N ALA A 38 -4.35 -3.63 10.07
CA ALA A 38 -3.83 -3.72 11.44
C ALA A 38 -4.48 -4.86 12.24
N CYS A 39 -5.78 -5.10 12.05
CA CYS A 39 -6.50 -6.19 12.73
C CYS A 39 -6.22 -7.59 12.17
N SER A 40 -5.75 -7.70 10.92
CA SER A 40 -5.60 -8.99 10.24
C SER A 40 -4.15 -9.36 9.90
N LEU A 41 -3.24 -8.39 9.95
CA LEU A 41 -1.82 -8.59 9.69
C LEU A 41 -1.19 -9.40 10.81
N THR A 42 -0.39 -10.38 10.40
CA THR A 42 0.60 -10.97 11.29
C THR A 42 1.80 -10.03 11.41
N GLU A 43 2.59 -10.16 12.47
CA GLU A 43 3.81 -9.36 12.62
C GLU A 43 4.80 -9.64 11.48
N GLU A 44 4.88 -10.89 11.01
CA GLU A 44 5.73 -11.31 9.89
C GLU A 44 5.31 -10.63 8.57
N ASP A 45 4.00 -10.60 8.28
CA ASP A 45 3.47 -9.94 7.10
C ASP A 45 3.64 -8.41 7.17
N TYR A 46 3.51 -7.82 8.36
CA TYR A 46 3.74 -6.40 8.56
C TYR A 46 5.21 -6.00 8.29
N GLU A 47 6.17 -6.78 8.79
CA GLU A 47 7.59 -6.54 8.52
C GLU A 47 7.93 -6.76 7.04
N ALA A 48 7.34 -7.77 6.39
CA ALA A 48 7.50 -8.00 4.95
C ALA A 48 6.94 -6.82 4.11
N ILE A 49 5.76 -6.30 4.49
CA ILE A 49 5.16 -5.11 3.87
C ILE A 49 6.08 -3.90 4.02
N LYS A 50 6.59 -3.64 5.23
CA LYS A 50 7.54 -2.56 5.51
C LYS A 50 8.81 -2.67 4.68
N GLU A 51 9.40 -3.86 4.60
CA GLU A 51 10.61 -4.11 3.83
C GLU A 51 10.37 -3.89 2.33
N HIS A 52 9.27 -4.42 1.78
CA HIS A 52 8.92 -4.26 0.38
C HIS A 52 8.59 -2.81 0.04
N TRP A 53 7.95 -2.08 0.96
CA TRP A 53 7.72 -0.65 0.83
C TRP A 53 9.04 0.12 0.78
N ARG A 54 9.94 -0.12 1.75
CA ARG A 54 11.26 0.52 1.84
C ARG A 54 12.13 0.26 0.61
N THR A 55 12.11 -0.97 0.10
CA THR A 55 12.86 -1.39 -1.09
C THR A 55 12.17 -1.03 -2.41
N LYS A 56 11.03 -0.31 -2.35
CA LYS A 56 10.22 0.09 -3.50
C LYS A 56 9.77 -1.09 -4.38
N ARG A 57 9.64 -2.28 -3.80
CA ARG A 57 9.15 -3.50 -4.46
C ARG A 57 7.62 -3.51 -4.48
N LEU A 58 7.04 -2.55 -5.22
CA LEU A 58 5.59 -2.32 -5.24
C LEU A 58 4.77 -3.55 -5.70
N LEU A 59 5.32 -4.38 -6.57
CA LEU A 59 4.68 -5.63 -7.00
C LEU A 59 4.52 -6.64 -5.85
N SER A 60 5.60 -6.85 -5.10
CA SER A 60 5.59 -7.74 -3.93
C SER A 60 4.68 -7.18 -2.83
N PHE A 61 4.78 -5.88 -2.59
CA PHE A 61 3.90 -5.15 -1.69
C PHE A 61 2.42 -5.30 -2.06
N ALA A 62 2.04 -5.03 -3.31
CA ALA A 62 0.67 -5.18 -3.80
C ALA A 62 0.20 -6.64 -3.73
N SER A 63 1.10 -7.61 -3.96
CA SER A 63 0.79 -9.03 -3.84
C SER A 63 0.45 -9.43 -2.41
N ILE A 64 1.11 -8.86 -1.40
CA ILE A 64 0.77 -9.12 0.00
C ILE A 64 -0.56 -8.45 0.34
N LEU A 65 -0.74 -7.18 -0.01
CA LEU A 65 -1.99 -6.45 0.24
C LEU A 65 -3.23 -7.14 -0.37
N ARG A 66 -3.07 -7.73 -1.57
CA ARG A 66 -4.16 -8.47 -2.22
C ARG A 66 -4.61 -9.69 -1.39
N LYS A 67 -3.74 -10.33 -0.62
CA LYS A 67 -4.12 -11.43 0.31
C LYS A 67 -5.12 -10.95 1.36
N TYR A 68 -5.04 -9.67 1.73
CA TYR A 68 -5.94 -9.02 2.69
C TYR A 68 -7.11 -8.31 2.01
N GLY A 69 -7.27 -8.47 0.70
CA GLY A 69 -8.36 -7.88 -0.08
C GLY A 69 -8.18 -6.41 -0.40
N ILE A 70 -6.95 -5.90 -0.39
CA ILE A 70 -6.63 -4.51 -0.75
C ILE A 70 -5.98 -4.47 -2.12
N ASP A 71 -6.62 -3.77 -3.04
CA ASP A 71 -6.12 -3.56 -4.39
C ASP A 71 -5.16 -2.37 -4.50
N PHE A 72 -4.25 -2.45 -5.47
CA PHE A 72 -3.33 -1.37 -5.76
C PHE A 72 -4.05 -0.18 -6.41
N LYS A 73 -4.22 0.90 -5.63
CA LYS A 73 -4.94 2.13 -6.04
C LYS A 73 -4.01 3.30 -6.41
N GLY A 74 -2.71 3.05 -6.54
CA GLY A 74 -1.69 4.06 -6.88
C GLY A 74 -0.73 4.38 -5.72
N ILE A 75 0.41 5.00 -6.03
CA ILE A 75 1.50 5.24 -5.07
C ILE A 75 1.05 6.16 -3.93
N THR A 76 0.36 7.27 -4.23
CA THR A 76 -0.05 8.23 -3.19
C THR A 76 -1.08 7.64 -2.23
N TYR A 77 -1.97 6.77 -2.72
CA TYR A 77 -2.88 5.99 -1.86
C TYR A 77 -2.08 5.08 -0.93
N MET A 78 -1.07 4.38 -1.46
CA MET A 78 -0.24 3.45 -0.69
C MET A 78 0.67 4.14 0.32
N GLU A 79 1.21 5.32 -0.02
CA GLU A 79 1.91 6.18 0.93
C GLU A 79 1.02 6.52 2.13
N ARG A 80 -0.23 6.92 1.85
CA ARG A 80 -1.19 7.27 2.89
C ARG A 80 -1.59 6.07 3.74
N LEU A 81 -1.86 4.93 3.09
CA LEU A 81 -2.16 3.66 3.75
C LEU A 81 -1.03 3.23 4.69
N MET A 82 0.22 3.27 4.24
CA MET A 82 1.38 2.89 5.05
C MET A 82 1.59 3.82 6.25
N ASN A 83 1.34 5.11 6.08
CA ASN A 83 1.43 6.07 7.17
C ASN A 83 0.37 5.79 8.24
N GLU A 84 -0.90 5.60 7.86
CA GLU A 84 -1.97 5.30 8.82
C GLU A 84 -1.77 3.93 9.47
N LEU A 85 -1.40 2.90 8.69
CA LEU A 85 -1.09 1.58 9.21
C LEU A 85 0.04 1.62 10.25
N SER A 86 1.13 2.36 9.96
CA SER A 86 2.23 2.46 10.91
C SER A 86 1.85 3.19 12.20
N LYS A 87 0.94 4.18 12.16
CA LYS A 87 0.45 4.85 13.37
C LYS A 87 -0.33 3.87 14.24
N ILE A 88 -1.31 3.17 13.65
CA ILE A 88 -2.16 2.20 14.36
C ILE A 88 -1.30 1.10 15.00
N MET A 89 -0.34 0.55 14.25
CA MET A 89 0.54 -0.51 14.77
C MET A 89 1.48 -0.03 15.89
N ASN A 90 1.92 1.24 15.86
CA ASN A 90 2.74 1.81 16.94
C ASN A 90 1.92 2.11 18.20
N GLU A 91 0.67 2.53 18.04
CA GLU A 91 -0.28 2.71 19.15
C GLU A 91 -0.60 1.39 19.84
N GLN A 92 -0.83 0.31 19.06
CA GLN A 92 -1.06 -1.03 19.60
C GLN A 92 0.15 -1.62 20.34
N LYS A 93 1.38 -1.29 19.92
CA LYS A 93 2.62 -1.72 20.60
C LYS A 93 2.94 -0.91 21.88
N SER A 94 2.24 0.21 22.12
CA SER A 94 2.44 1.07 23.30
C SER A 94 1.48 0.76 24.45
N GLN A 95 0.60 -0.23 24.29
CA GLN A 95 -0.22 -0.83 25.35
C GLN A 95 0.36 -2.17 25.81
#